data_AF-A0A8B8NCH2-F1
#
_entry.id   AF-A0A8B8NCH2-F1
#
_cell.length_a   1.000
_cell.length_b   1.000
_cell.length_c   1.000
_cell.angle_alpha   90.00
_cell.angle_beta   90.00
_cell.angle_gamma   90.00
#
_symmetry.space_group_name_H-M   'P 1'
#
loop_
_entity.id
_entity.type
_entity.pdbx_description
1 polymer ?
#
loop_
_entity_poly.entity_id
_entity_poly.type
_entity_poly.pdbx_seq_one_letter_code
_entity_poly.pdbx_strand_id
1 'polypeptide(L)'
;MAKALGQIKEIEIARCKLTEEIIDVQEEELEEATNTNILEFPLLTSLSLKELPNLRTFSYRKYCIQCPSLRRLKISGCSKMMTFSSFEEKQQWMTADSGSQQAFGHINSSLSLPIFFNEKVHFPSLEELELSSMCELKRIWPNQLHGQSFCILASLNKIEVVGCPSLEALFEP
;
A
#
# COMPACT_ATOMS: atom_id res chain seq x y z
N MET A 1 1.28 22.09 -3.55
CA MET A 1 2.18 21.19 -2.76
C MET A 1 3.02 20.21 -3.60
N ALA A 2 2.68 19.95 -4.86
CA ALA A 2 3.34 18.96 -5.73
C ALA A 2 4.87 19.12 -5.93
N LYS A 3 5.42 20.34 -5.88
CA LYS A 3 6.86 20.58 -6.12
C LYS A 3 7.79 19.98 -5.05
N ALA A 4 7.32 19.87 -3.80
CA ALA A 4 8.14 19.36 -2.70
C ALA A 4 8.26 17.84 -2.74
N LEU A 5 7.20 17.12 -3.12
CA LEU A 5 7.18 15.65 -3.22
C LEU A 5 8.19 15.15 -4.27
N GLY A 6 8.37 15.91 -5.36
CA GLY A 6 9.31 15.57 -6.44
C GLY A 6 10.79 15.52 -6.04
N GLN A 7 11.18 16.08 -4.89
CA GLN A 7 12.57 16.13 -4.44
C GLN A 7 12.91 15.15 -3.31
N ILE A 8 11.89 14.49 -2.74
CA ILE A 8 12.08 13.62 -1.57
C ILE A 8 12.79 12.34 -2.01
N LYS A 9 13.89 12.02 -1.32
CA LYS A 9 14.68 10.80 -1.55
C LYS A 9 14.45 9.71 -0.51
N GLU A 10 14.09 10.11 0.70
CA GLU A 10 13.90 9.21 1.83
C GLU A 10 12.69 9.67 2.65
N ILE A 11 11.81 8.73 2.98
CA ILE A 11 10.68 8.95 3.88
C ILE A 11 10.79 7.93 5.00
N GLU A 12 10.82 8.40 6.24
CA GLU A 12 10.68 7.57 7.44
C GLU A 12 9.55 8.11 8.32
N ILE A 13 8.60 7.25 8.63
CA ILE A 13 7.49 7.55 9.54
C ILE A 13 7.51 6.48 10.62
N ALA A 14 7.75 6.89 11.86
CA ALA A 14 7.94 5.98 12.97
C ALA A 14 7.10 6.40 14.19
N ARG A 15 6.46 5.43 14.83
CA ARG A 15 5.81 5.58 16.15
C ARG A 15 4.64 6.58 16.18
N CYS A 16 4.01 6.83 15.04
CA CYS A 16 2.82 7.68 14.94
C CYS A 16 1.55 6.83 15.15
N LYS A 17 1.05 6.82 16.40
CA LYS A 17 -0.06 5.93 16.80
C LYS A 17 -1.42 6.30 16.21
N LEU A 18 -1.63 7.55 15.80
CA LEU A 18 -2.92 8.03 15.27
C LEU A 18 -2.99 7.99 13.74
N THR A 19 -1.88 7.68 13.06
CA THR A 19 -1.82 7.69 11.60
C THR A 19 -2.58 6.48 11.04
N GLU A 20 -3.63 6.75 10.27
CA GLU A 20 -4.46 5.74 9.60
C GLU A 20 -4.17 5.64 8.10
N GLU A 21 -3.74 6.74 7.50
CA GLU A 21 -3.27 6.89 6.13
C GLU A 21 -2.04 7.83 6.09
N ILE A 22 -1.15 7.65 5.11
CA ILE A 22 0.04 8.50 4.97
C ILE A 22 -0.25 9.73 4.10
N ILE A 23 -1.03 9.53 3.03
CA ILE A 23 -1.40 10.59 2.10
C ILE A 23 -2.90 10.85 2.22
N ASP A 24 -3.25 12.03 2.70
CA ASP A 24 -4.63 12.57 2.71
C ASP A 24 -4.73 13.66 1.63
N VAL A 25 -5.30 13.31 0.48
CA VAL A 25 -5.59 14.28 -0.60
C VAL A 25 -7.06 14.66 -0.53
N GLN A 26 -7.35 15.95 -0.37
CA GLN A 26 -8.72 16.47 -0.37
C GLN A 26 -9.21 16.70 -1.82
N GLU A 27 -10.51 16.47 -2.04
CA GLU A 27 -11.16 16.55 -3.37
C GLU A 27 -11.08 17.93 -4.03
N GLU A 28 -10.99 19.01 -3.25
CA GLU A 28 -11.03 20.40 -3.74
C GLU A 28 -9.75 20.84 -4.45
N GLU A 29 -8.64 20.10 -4.34
CA GLU A 29 -7.38 20.38 -5.07
C GLU A 29 -7.37 19.82 -6.51
N LEU A 30 -8.49 19.22 -6.96
CA LEU A 30 -8.56 18.37 -8.16
C LEU A 30 -9.12 19.08 -9.41
N GLU A 31 -9.71 20.28 -9.30
CA GLU A 31 -10.32 20.96 -10.46
C GLU A 31 -9.30 21.47 -11.50
N GLU A 32 -8.02 21.59 -11.16
CA GLU A 32 -6.99 22.12 -12.07
C GLU A 32 -6.19 21.06 -12.84
N ALA A 33 -6.24 19.78 -12.48
CA ALA A 33 -5.38 18.74 -13.06
C ALA A 33 -6.17 17.73 -13.90
N THR A 34 -6.15 17.96 -15.20
CA THR A 34 -6.52 17.01 -16.24
C THR A 34 -6.01 15.57 -15.95
N ASN A 35 -6.94 14.66 -15.69
CA ASN A 35 -6.89 13.24 -16.07
C ASN A 35 -5.76 12.33 -15.53
N THR A 36 -5.06 12.65 -14.44
CA THR A 36 -4.08 11.70 -13.86
C THR A 36 -4.25 11.55 -12.35
N ASN A 37 -5.00 10.51 -11.96
CA ASN A 37 -5.01 9.98 -10.59
C ASN A 37 -3.67 9.29 -10.31
N ILE A 38 -2.54 10.00 -10.39
CA ILE A 38 -1.19 9.47 -10.20
C ILE A 38 -0.50 10.30 -9.11
N LEU A 39 -0.02 9.63 -8.08
CA LEU A 39 0.86 10.19 -7.06
C LEU A 39 2.28 9.69 -7.33
N GLU A 40 3.13 10.58 -7.84
CA GLU A 40 4.48 10.24 -8.22
C GLU A 40 5.52 10.78 -7.24
N PHE A 41 6.43 9.90 -6.82
CA PHE A 41 7.62 10.21 -6.04
C PHE A 41 8.87 9.82 -6.85
N PRO A 42 9.27 10.64 -7.83
CA PRO A 42 10.24 10.25 -8.85
C PRO A 42 11.65 10.01 -8.29
N LEU A 43 12.01 10.70 -7.20
CA LEU A 43 13.34 10.62 -6.58
C LEU A 43 13.37 9.79 -5.29
N LEU A 44 12.24 9.25 -4.83
CA LEU A 44 12.18 8.48 -3.59
C LEU A 44 12.91 7.15 -3.77
N THR A 45 13.96 6.94 -2.97
CA THR A 45 14.82 5.75 -3.00
C THR A 45 14.61 4.83 -1.80
N SER A 46 14.13 5.37 -0.68
CA SER A 46 13.91 4.63 0.57
C SER A 46 12.61 5.06 1.24
N LEU A 47 11.75 4.09 1.55
CA LEU A 47 10.50 4.30 2.30
C LEU A 47 10.48 3.37 3.51
N SER A 48 10.33 3.95 4.70
CA SER A 48 10.21 3.20 5.94
C SER A 48 9.00 3.61 6.79
N LEU A 49 8.16 2.63 7.12
CA LEU A 49 6.99 2.76 7.98
C LEU A 49 7.19 1.86 9.21
N LYS A 50 7.28 2.44 10.40
CA LYS A 50 7.62 1.71 11.63
C LYS A 50 6.66 2.00 12.77
N GLU A 51 6.17 0.94 13.42
CA GLU A 51 5.37 1.04 14.64
C GLU A 51 4.15 1.98 14.45
N LEU A 52 3.39 1.77 13.37
CA LEU A 52 2.18 2.53 13.03
C LEU A 52 0.94 1.63 13.24
N PRO A 53 0.50 1.42 14.49
CA PRO A 53 -0.48 0.37 14.82
C PRO A 53 -1.87 0.60 14.25
N ASN A 54 -2.21 1.84 13.87
CA ASN A 54 -3.48 2.20 13.25
C ASN A 54 -3.40 2.40 11.74
N LEU A 55 -2.22 2.29 11.13
CA LEU A 55 -2.07 2.45 9.68
C LEU A 55 -2.79 1.31 8.97
N ARG A 56 -3.69 1.66 8.05
CA ARG A 56 -4.48 0.70 7.27
C ARG A 56 -4.00 0.60 5.82
N THR A 57 -3.55 1.71 5.24
CA THR A 57 -3.07 1.84 3.86
C THR A 57 -2.10 3.02 3.74
N PHE A 58 -1.28 3.07 2.69
CA PHE A 58 -0.46 4.25 2.40
C PHE A 58 -1.33 5.42 1.92
N SER A 59 -2.30 5.14 1.06
CA SER A 59 -3.29 6.11 0.56
C SER A 59 -4.64 5.41 0.42
N TYR A 60 -5.71 6.10 0.82
CA TYR A 60 -7.05 5.80 0.33
C TYR A 60 -7.24 6.50 -1.03
N ARG A 61 -8.27 6.11 -1.80
CA ARG A 61 -8.69 6.69 -3.11
C ARG A 61 -8.00 6.09 -4.35
N LYS A 62 -8.52 6.44 -5.53
CA LYS A 62 -8.17 5.90 -6.87
C LYS A 62 -6.77 6.28 -7.39
N TYR A 63 -5.83 6.70 -6.54
CA TYR A 63 -4.49 7.08 -6.97
C TYR A 63 -3.62 5.87 -7.30
N CYS A 64 -2.97 5.96 -8.45
CA CYS A 64 -1.85 5.14 -8.85
C CYS A 64 -0.58 5.70 -8.19
N ILE A 65 0.03 4.92 -7.29
CA ILE A 65 1.25 5.32 -6.60
C ILE A 65 2.44 4.86 -7.42
N GLN A 66 3.26 5.80 -7.85
CA GLN A 66 4.43 5.55 -8.68
C GLN A 66 5.68 6.05 -7.97
N CYS A 67 6.58 5.12 -7.63
CA CYS A 67 7.89 5.45 -7.07
C CYS A 67 8.97 4.78 -7.93
N PRO A 68 9.27 5.36 -9.12
CA PRO A 68 10.14 4.72 -10.10
C PRO A 68 11.57 4.48 -9.60
N SER A 69 12.04 5.27 -8.64
CA SER A 69 13.40 5.16 -8.07
C SER A 69 13.47 4.41 -6.74
N LEU A 70 12.35 3.87 -6.24
CA LEU A 70 12.31 3.25 -4.91
C LEU A 70 13.10 1.95 -4.91
N ARG A 71 14.17 1.88 -4.10
CA ARG A 71 15.03 0.70 -3.97
C ARG A 71 14.76 -0.09 -2.70
N ARG A 72 14.42 0.58 -1.60
CA ARG A 72 14.19 -0.07 -0.31
C ARG A 72 12.83 0.30 0.27
N LEU A 73 12.05 -0.72 0.60
CA LEU A 73 10.77 -0.59 1.29
C LEU A 73 10.78 -1.42 2.57
N LYS A 74 10.63 -0.75 3.72
CA LYS A 74 10.55 -1.39 5.04
C LYS A 74 9.25 -1.03 5.75
N ILE A 75 8.46 -2.03 6.10
CA ILE A 75 7.22 -1.86 6.86
C ILE A 75 7.28 -2.79 8.07
N SER A 76 7.25 -2.23 9.27
CA SER A 76 7.41 -2.98 10.52
C SER A 76 6.43 -2.54 11.58
N GLY A 77 5.74 -3.48 12.23
CA GLY A 77 4.82 -3.17 13.33
C GLY A 77 3.60 -2.34 12.92
N CYS A 78 3.15 -2.48 11.66
CA CYS A 78 1.93 -1.88 11.12
C CYS A 78 0.80 -2.93 11.09
N SER A 79 0.31 -3.30 12.28
CA SER A 79 -0.51 -4.52 12.45
C SER A 79 -1.84 -4.51 11.71
N LYS A 80 -2.44 -3.35 11.47
CA LYS A 80 -3.75 -3.20 10.78
C LYS A 80 -3.63 -3.00 9.26
N MET A 81 -2.41 -2.94 8.72
CA MET A 81 -2.19 -2.64 7.31
C MET A 81 -2.38 -3.92 6.48
N MET A 82 -3.37 -3.91 5.59
CA MET A 82 -3.71 -5.04 4.72
C MET A 82 -3.32 -4.81 3.27
N THR A 83 -3.38 -3.55 2.81
CA THR A 83 -3.04 -3.16 1.46
C THR A 83 -2.09 -1.96 1.47
N PHE A 84 -1.26 -1.83 0.43
CA PHE A 84 -0.44 -0.63 0.26
C PHE A 84 -1.29 0.54 -0.26
N SER A 85 -2.23 0.28 -1.16
CA SER A 85 -3.20 1.26 -1.67
C SER A 85 -4.61 0.65 -1.61
N SER A 86 -5.62 1.43 -1.23
CA SER A 86 -7.01 0.94 -1.10
C SER A 86 -7.99 1.74 -1.97
N PHE A 87 -8.90 1.01 -2.61
CA PHE A 87 -9.98 1.56 -3.45
C PHE A 87 -11.20 2.03 -2.65
N GLU A 88 -11.29 1.66 -1.38
CA GLU A 88 -12.45 1.98 -0.55
C GLU A 88 -12.35 3.38 0.04
N GLU A 89 -13.47 4.09 0.06
CA GLU A 89 -13.59 5.34 0.82
C GLU A 89 -13.45 5.04 2.32
N LYS A 90 -12.85 5.99 3.06
CA LYS A 90 -12.56 5.92 4.50
C LYS A 90 -13.78 5.51 5.36
N GLN A 91 -15.00 5.60 4.84
CA GLN A 91 -16.26 5.37 5.57
C GLN A 91 -16.65 3.90 5.77
N GLN A 92 -16.04 2.93 5.10
CA GLN A 92 -16.47 1.51 5.24
C GLN A 92 -15.91 0.79 6.49
N TRP A 93 -14.87 1.31 7.15
CA TRP A 93 -14.27 0.63 8.31
C TRP A 93 -14.77 1.15 9.68
N MET A 94 -15.58 2.21 9.71
CA MET A 94 -16.14 2.81 10.93
C MET A 94 -17.22 1.95 11.61
N THR A 95 -17.59 0.79 11.06
CA THR A 95 -18.67 -0.08 11.58
C THR A 95 -18.20 -1.27 12.43
N ALA A 96 -16.91 -1.38 12.77
CA ALA A 96 -16.38 -2.54 13.49
C ALA A 96 -16.75 -2.64 14.99
N ASP A 97 -17.54 -1.71 15.55
CA ASP A 97 -18.02 -1.77 16.94
C ASP A 97 -19.51 -2.18 17.07
N SER A 98 -20.11 -2.67 16.01
CA SER A 98 -21.44 -3.28 16.07
C SER A 98 -21.40 -4.59 15.30
N GLY A 99 -21.70 -5.69 16.00
CA GLY A 99 -21.64 -7.08 15.53
C GLY A 99 -22.61 -7.43 14.40
N SER A 100 -22.67 -6.61 13.35
CA SER A 100 -23.32 -6.92 12.10
C SER A 100 -22.24 -7.29 11.08
N GLN A 101 -22.25 -8.56 10.67
CA GLN A 101 -21.66 -9.01 9.41
C GLN A 101 -22.33 -8.21 8.28
N GLN A 102 -21.79 -7.05 7.94
CA GLN A 102 -22.20 -6.36 6.73
C GLN A 102 -21.37 -6.92 5.59
N ALA A 103 -22.07 -7.75 4.82
CA ALA A 103 -21.63 -8.29 3.55
C ALA A 103 -21.04 -7.17 2.69
N PHE A 104 -19.86 -7.47 2.13
CA PHE A 104 -19.23 -6.76 1.03
C PHE A 104 -20.31 -6.33 0.02
N GLY A 105 -20.60 -5.04 -0.01
CA GLY A 105 -21.61 -4.46 -0.88
C GLY A 105 -21.19 -4.57 -2.34
N HIS A 106 -21.66 -5.63 -3.00
CA HIS A 106 -21.85 -5.78 -4.44
C HIS A 106 -20.79 -5.14 -5.37
N ILE A 107 -19.71 -5.89 -5.61
CA ILE A 107 -19.29 -6.17 -6.99
C ILE A 107 -19.20 -7.68 -7.16
N ASN A 108 -19.92 -8.19 -8.15
CA ASN A 108 -19.77 -9.58 -8.61
C ASN A 108 -18.38 -9.73 -9.26
N SER A 109 -17.35 -10.02 -8.47
CA SER A 109 -16.23 -10.84 -8.88
C SER A 109 -15.79 -11.67 -7.66
N SER A 110 -15.68 -12.97 -7.85
CA SER A 110 -15.49 -13.99 -6.81
C SER A 110 -14.25 -13.72 -5.91
N LEU A 111 -14.48 -13.33 -4.66
CA LEU A 111 -13.60 -13.56 -3.48
C LEU A 111 -12.11 -13.12 -3.61
N SER A 112 -11.80 -11.87 -3.97
CA SER A 112 -10.41 -11.41 -3.87
C SER A 112 -10.10 -10.90 -2.45
N LEU A 113 -9.36 -11.70 -1.67
CA LEU A 113 -8.68 -11.24 -0.46
C LEU A 113 -7.87 -9.96 -0.73
N PRO A 114 -7.67 -9.07 0.26
CA PRO A 114 -6.83 -7.89 0.08
C PRO A 114 -5.41 -8.32 -0.29
N ILE A 115 -4.94 -7.87 -1.45
CA ILE A 115 -3.57 -8.07 -1.95
C ILE A 115 -2.76 -6.83 -1.59
N PHE A 116 -1.59 -7.03 -1.00
CA PHE A 116 -0.77 -5.93 -0.51
C PHE A 116 -0.35 -4.97 -1.64
N PHE A 117 0.28 -5.50 -2.70
CA PHE A 117 0.61 -4.76 -3.91
C PHE A 117 -0.38 -5.06 -5.03
N ASN A 118 -1.30 -4.12 -5.28
CA ASN A 118 -2.25 -4.19 -6.37
C ASN A 118 -1.73 -3.50 -7.65
N GLU A 119 -2.53 -3.52 -8.71
CA GLU A 119 -2.23 -2.93 -10.01
C GLU A 119 -2.01 -1.40 -10.03
N LYS A 120 -2.24 -0.70 -8.90
CA LYS A 120 -2.03 0.74 -8.76
C LYS A 120 -0.72 1.09 -8.07
N VAL A 121 0.12 0.10 -7.79
CA VAL A 121 1.41 0.30 -7.13
C VAL A 121 2.54 -0.07 -8.09
N HIS A 122 3.35 0.91 -8.47
CA HIS A 122 4.46 0.72 -9.41
C HIS A 122 5.80 1.10 -8.80
N PHE A 123 6.58 0.07 -8.43
CA PHE A 123 7.94 0.19 -7.90
C PHE A 123 8.96 -0.56 -8.77
N PRO A 124 9.20 -0.13 -10.02
CA PRO A 124 10.04 -0.86 -10.99
C PRO A 124 11.49 -1.11 -10.54
N SER A 125 12.01 -0.29 -9.61
CA SER A 125 13.38 -0.37 -9.12
C SER A 125 13.51 -0.97 -7.72
N LEU A 126 12.47 -1.61 -7.19
CA LEU A 126 12.50 -2.14 -5.82
C LEU A 126 13.48 -3.30 -5.72
N GLU A 127 14.50 -3.15 -4.87
CA GLU A 127 15.59 -4.11 -4.68
C GLU A 127 15.42 -4.89 -3.37
N GLU A 128 15.00 -4.21 -2.31
CA GLU A 128 14.84 -4.76 -0.97
C GLU A 128 13.44 -4.49 -0.42
N LEU A 129 12.73 -5.57 -0.06
CA LEU A 129 11.44 -5.54 0.62
C LEU A 129 11.56 -6.20 2.01
N GLU A 130 11.30 -5.44 3.06
CA GLU A 130 11.24 -5.95 4.43
C GLU A 130 9.83 -5.70 5.01
N LEU A 131 9.13 -6.78 5.34
CA LEU A 131 7.81 -6.74 5.97
C LEU A 131 7.90 -7.48 7.31
N SER A 132 7.67 -6.79 8.43
CA SER A 132 7.72 -7.43 9.75
C SER A 132 6.57 -7.06 10.66
N SER A 133 6.13 -8.04 11.47
CA SER A 133 5.07 -7.84 12.47
C SER A 133 3.77 -7.25 11.87
N MET A 134 3.37 -7.74 10.68
CA MET A 134 2.13 -7.33 10.01
C MET A 134 1.05 -8.41 10.21
N CYS A 135 0.18 -8.19 11.20
CA CYS A 135 -0.80 -9.20 11.63
C CYS A 135 -1.87 -9.50 10.57
N GLU A 136 -2.31 -8.51 9.81
CA GLU A 136 -3.39 -8.67 8.82
C GLU A 136 -2.86 -8.93 7.39
N LEU A 137 -1.54 -9.04 7.20
CA LEU A 137 -0.94 -9.31 5.90
C LEU A 137 -1.18 -10.78 5.51
N LYS A 138 -2.08 -11.01 4.56
CA LYS A 138 -2.38 -12.35 4.04
C LYS A 138 -1.64 -12.71 2.76
N ARG A 139 -1.61 -11.77 1.82
CA ARG A 139 -1.07 -11.98 0.46
C ARG A 139 -0.34 -10.74 0.00
N ILE A 140 0.88 -10.91 -0.52
CA ILE A 140 1.72 -9.80 -0.97
C ILE A 140 1.47 -9.49 -2.45
N TRP A 141 1.31 -10.53 -3.27
CA TRP A 141 1.23 -10.46 -4.73
C TRP A 141 -0.13 -10.97 -5.26
N PRO A 142 -0.57 -10.53 -6.46
CA PRO A 142 -1.78 -11.07 -7.10
C PRO A 142 -1.60 -12.51 -7.64
N ASN A 143 -2.66 -13.32 -7.55
CA ASN A 143 -2.75 -14.73 -8.03
C ASN A 143 -2.29 -14.92 -9.49
N GLN A 144 -2.63 -13.97 -10.37
CA GLN A 144 -2.28 -14.02 -11.78
C GLN A 144 -1.37 -12.84 -12.06
N LEU A 145 -0.08 -13.15 -12.23
CA LEU A 145 0.90 -12.21 -12.72
C LEU A 145 0.65 -11.97 -14.22
N HIS A 146 -0.43 -11.27 -14.59
CA HIS A 146 -0.69 -10.85 -15.96
C HIS A 146 -0.12 -9.44 -16.19
N GLY A 147 0.91 -9.36 -17.05
CA GLY A 147 1.29 -8.17 -17.83
C GLY A 147 1.91 -6.96 -17.11
N GLN A 148 1.29 -6.44 -16.05
CA GLN A 148 1.70 -5.16 -15.42
C GLN A 148 2.10 -5.26 -13.94
N SER A 149 1.73 -6.32 -13.23
CA SER A 149 2.14 -6.55 -11.82
C SER A 149 3.63 -6.91 -11.67
N PHE A 150 4.34 -7.16 -12.77
CA PHE A 150 5.76 -7.53 -12.79
C PHE A 150 6.72 -6.39 -12.45
N CYS A 151 6.27 -5.13 -12.39
CA CYS A 151 7.19 -4.03 -12.15
C CYS A 151 7.93 -4.18 -10.81
N ILE A 152 7.24 -4.57 -9.74
CA ILE A 152 7.86 -4.68 -8.41
C ILE A 152 8.86 -5.86 -8.34
N LEU A 153 8.51 -6.99 -8.97
CA LEU A 153 9.34 -8.21 -8.93
C LEU A 153 10.56 -8.15 -9.87
N ALA A 154 10.58 -7.24 -10.84
CA ALA A 154 11.62 -7.20 -11.87
C ALA A 154 13.04 -6.92 -11.33
N SER A 155 13.14 -6.10 -10.28
CA SER A 155 14.43 -5.67 -9.69
C SER A 155 14.71 -6.26 -8.31
N LEU A 156 13.76 -7.02 -7.77
CA LEU A 156 13.74 -7.46 -6.38
C LEU A 156 14.80 -8.55 -6.17
N ASN A 157 15.80 -8.28 -5.32
CA ASN A 157 16.89 -9.21 -5.02
C ASN A 157 16.88 -9.68 -3.57
N LYS A 158 16.19 -8.96 -2.68
CA LYS A 158 16.03 -9.32 -1.27
C LYS A 158 14.57 -9.16 -0.83
N ILE A 159 14.04 -10.21 -0.22
CA ILE A 159 12.76 -10.19 0.47
C ILE A 159 12.94 -10.79 1.85
N GLU A 160 12.47 -10.07 2.87
CA GLU A 160 12.49 -10.51 4.26
C GLU A 160 11.09 -10.33 4.85
N VAL A 161 10.46 -11.43 5.28
CA VAL A 161 9.16 -11.40 5.94
C VAL A 161 9.25 -12.08 7.30
N VAL A 162 9.08 -11.31 8.38
CA VAL A 162 9.34 -11.79 9.76
C VAL A 162 8.15 -11.49 10.68
N GLY A 163 7.58 -12.52 11.28
CA GLY A 163 6.50 -12.35 12.24
C GLY A 163 5.19 -11.82 11.63
N CYS A 164 4.83 -12.27 10.42
CA CYS A 164 3.54 -12.00 9.78
C CYS A 164 2.65 -13.25 9.88
N PRO A 165 1.87 -13.42 10.98
CA PRO A 165 1.21 -14.68 11.31
C PRO A 165 0.07 -15.09 10.37
N SER A 166 -0.53 -14.13 9.66
CA SER A 166 -1.63 -14.38 8.72
C SER A 166 -1.18 -14.59 7.28
N LEU A 167 0.12 -14.56 7.00
CA LEU A 167 0.64 -14.69 5.64
C LEU A 167 0.38 -16.12 5.13
N GLU A 168 -0.44 -16.25 4.09
CA GLU A 168 -0.86 -17.54 3.54
C GLU A 168 0.17 -18.09 2.54
N ALA A 169 0.71 -17.22 1.68
CA ALA A 169 1.74 -17.57 0.70
C ALA A 169 2.65 -16.37 0.41
N LEU A 170 3.94 -16.64 0.22
CA LEU A 170 4.92 -15.64 -0.20
C LEU A 170 4.97 -15.50 -1.73
N PHE A 171 4.86 -16.62 -2.45
CA PHE A 171 4.77 -16.68 -3.91
C PHE A 171 3.80 -17.81 -4.28
N GLU A 172 3.01 -17.59 -5.33
CA GLU A 172 2.16 -18.63 -5.93
C GLU A 172 2.73 -19.04 -7.30
N PRO A 173 2.74 -20.34 -7.63
CA PRO A 173 3.31 -20.87 -8.87
C PRO A 173 2.50 -20.53 -10.14
#